data_AF-A0A957HWD8-F1
#
_entry.id   AF-A0A957HWD8-F1
#
_cell.length_a   1.000
_cell.length_b   1.000
_cell.length_c   1.000
_cell.angle_alpha   90.00
_cell.angle_beta   90.00
_cell.angle_gamma   90.00
#
_symmetry.space_group_name_H-M   'P 1'
#
loop_
_entity.id
_entity.type
_entity.pdbx_description
1 polymer ?
#
loop_
_entity_poly.entity_id
_entity_poly.type
_entity_poly.pdbx_seq_one_letter_code
_entity_poly.pdbx_strand_id
1 'polypeptide(L)'
;VMALPFAFLSIAVALVWWLESKKREIGEWRLEIGSPQSLVSSLQSLLPGWPLVLFTAVLLGGLSFLNTWDVLIYLFVVLMAFLLGQWQQRGWDSALLPQTAALAVMLVMPAILLYLPFYIGFRSQAGAPYLLPMLMRPTRLPQFLIIFAMPLWVITIWLVALRVRQRFANWRSGVITAVSLIIGLLLLMVLLGWIIAAGEMSAGQIVGLASELGIGLPPRPDGPVAFGWGLTAVFAIFPAILRAKLIYPGTTFLLAALLTMVVSSWVTIFNTKAQRDEETKESTKDPITPSPLPFLLLLIATGTLLTLGPEFVYLKDNFGYRLNTIFKFYYQAWVLFGIAALVGIDYLWREFVDAARIAPVFATIGYGLAFVAALMFPYYAVRSRAIEYQGPVAAENRLPPTLNGLAQLQYFNQDEYDAIMWLKNNAEGNPVVLEATGGAYSSYGRVSANTGLPTLLGWANHQYQWRGSDTPEPGMREPVIRDIYSRPFWENTGDLLNQYHVEYIYVGGLEANTYGDGGTLPGKEKFDQQLEVAYQNNSVTIYRWFPGK
;
A
#
# COMPACT_ATOMS: atom_id res chain seq x y z
N VAL A 1 -8.21 3.39 0.61
CA VAL A 1 -8.95 4.38 1.45
C VAL A 1 -9.93 3.70 2.40
N MET A 2 -10.72 2.70 1.98
CA MET A 2 -11.69 2.00 2.87
C MET A 2 -11.09 1.25 4.07
N ALA A 3 -9.79 0.89 4.05
CA ALA A 3 -9.14 0.17 5.15
C ALA A 3 -8.69 1.07 6.33
N LEU A 4 -8.66 2.40 6.18
CA LEU A 4 -8.10 3.31 7.20
C LEU A 4 -8.83 3.23 8.56
N PRO A 5 -10.17 3.13 8.63
CA PRO A 5 -10.85 2.91 9.91
C PRO A 5 -10.43 1.59 10.61
N PHE A 6 -10.18 0.54 9.83
CA PHE A 6 -9.72 -0.75 10.35
C PHE A 6 -8.27 -0.71 10.85
N ALA A 7 -7.45 0.17 10.26
CA ALA A 7 -6.12 0.50 10.77
C ALA A 7 -6.19 1.10 12.18
N PHE A 8 -7.04 2.11 12.41
CA PHE A 8 -7.25 2.66 13.76
C PHE A 8 -7.81 1.63 14.74
N LEU A 9 -8.77 0.82 14.30
CA LEU A 9 -9.32 -0.26 15.12
C LEU A 9 -8.24 -1.28 15.52
N SER A 10 -7.32 -1.59 14.61
CA SER A 10 -6.20 -2.51 14.86
C SER A 10 -5.20 -1.94 15.86
N ILE A 11 -4.94 -0.63 15.81
CA ILE A 11 -4.10 0.05 16.81
C ILE A 11 -4.79 0.02 18.17
N ALA A 12 -6.10 0.25 18.24
CA ALA A 12 -6.86 0.14 19.48
C ALA A 12 -6.83 -1.29 20.04
N VAL A 13 -7.01 -2.32 19.20
CA VAL A 13 -6.88 -3.72 19.61
C VAL A 13 -5.48 -4.02 20.13
N ALA A 14 -4.42 -3.55 19.44
CA ALA A 14 -3.05 -3.72 19.92
C ALA A 14 -2.81 -3.01 21.26
N LEU A 15 -3.43 -1.85 21.50
CA LEU A 15 -3.39 -1.18 22.79
C LEU A 15 -4.07 -2.04 23.88
N VAL A 16 -5.21 -2.67 23.59
CA VAL A 16 -5.86 -3.59 24.53
C VAL A 16 -4.96 -4.80 24.81
N TRP A 17 -4.33 -5.39 23.79
CA TRP A 17 -3.33 -6.45 23.97
C TRP A 17 -2.18 -6.02 24.87
N TRP A 18 -1.65 -4.81 24.67
CA TRP A 18 -0.64 -4.21 25.55
C TRP A 18 -1.16 -4.10 27.00
N LEU A 19 -2.37 -3.58 27.22
CA LEU A 19 -2.93 -3.39 28.55
C LEU A 19 -3.23 -4.72 29.26
N GLU A 20 -3.76 -5.71 28.55
CA GLU A 20 -4.08 -7.04 29.10
C GLU A 20 -2.82 -7.86 29.36
N SER A 21 -1.83 -7.78 28.47
CA SER A 21 -0.53 -8.45 28.65
C SER A 21 0.25 -7.91 29.85
N LYS A 22 -0.20 -6.84 30.52
CA LYS A 22 0.35 -6.32 31.78
C LYS A 22 -0.34 -6.84 33.04
N LYS A 23 -1.54 -7.39 32.91
CA LYS A 23 -2.32 -7.92 34.04
C LYS A 23 -1.96 -9.37 34.36
N ARG A 24 -1.26 -10.05 33.45
CA ARG A 24 -0.95 -11.47 33.53
C ARG A 24 0.54 -11.67 33.37
N GLU A 25 1.18 -12.14 34.44
CA GLU A 25 2.55 -12.63 34.38
C GLU A 25 2.50 -14.06 33.86
N ILE A 26 2.98 -14.27 32.64
CA ILE A 26 3.19 -15.62 32.12
C ILE A 26 4.55 -16.05 32.68
N GLY A 27 4.63 -17.19 33.37
CA GLY A 27 5.86 -17.70 33.98
C GLY A 27 6.77 -18.44 32.99
N GLU A 28 7.54 -19.42 33.47
CA GLU A 28 8.24 -20.37 32.59
C GLU A 28 7.23 -21.04 31.65
N TRP A 29 7.35 -20.76 30.35
CA TRP A 29 6.46 -21.30 29.33
C TRP A 29 7.25 -22.20 28.40
N ARG A 30 6.76 -23.41 28.19
CA ARG A 30 7.24 -24.32 27.15
C ARG A 30 6.03 -24.87 26.41
N LEU A 31 6.17 -25.05 25.10
CA LEU A 31 5.14 -25.70 24.31
C LEU A 31 5.15 -27.20 24.66
N GLU A 32 4.17 -27.64 25.44
CA GLU A 32 4.01 -29.06 25.78
C GLU A 32 3.26 -29.79 24.66
N ILE A 33 3.94 -30.72 23.98
CA ILE A 33 3.37 -31.53 22.87
C ILE A 33 3.00 -32.95 23.37
N GLY A 34 3.14 -33.22 24.67
CA GLY A 34 2.97 -34.57 25.24
C GLY A 34 1.54 -35.13 25.16
N SER A 35 0.52 -34.26 25.10
CA SER A 35 -0.88 -34.64 24.91
C SER A 35 -1.69 -33.47 24.31
N PRO A 36 -2.84 -33.72 23.66
CA PRO A 36 -3.71 -32.65 23.17
C PRO A 36 -4.14 -31.66 24.27
N GLN A 37 -4.35 -32.16 25.50
CA GLN A 37 -4.76 -31.33 26.64
C GLN A 37 -3.63 -30.42 27.13
N SER A 38 -2.39 -30.91 27.19
CA SER A 38 -1.21 -30.10 27.57
C SER A 38 -0.85 -29.05 26.51
N LEU A 39 -1.07 -29.38 25.23
CA LEU A 39 -0.93 -28.41 24.14
C LEU A 39 -1.97 -27.29 24.27
N VAL A 40 -3.23 -27.64 24.49
CA VAL A 40 -4.32 -26.66 24.63
C VAL A 40 -4.13 -25.77 25.85
N SER A 41 -3.74 -26.32 27.00
CA SER A 41 -3.48 -25.52 28.20
C SER A 41 -2.29 -24.58 28.02
N SER A 42 -1.20 -25.05 27.40
CA SER A 42 -0.02 -24.23 27.07
C SER A 42 -0.39 -23.04 26.19
N LEU A 43 -1.22 -23.26 25.17
CA LEU A 43 -1.67 -22.21 24.26
C LEU A 43 -2.69 -21.26 24.92
N GLN A 44 -3.64 -21.78 25.69
CA GLN A 44 -4.62 -20.98 26.42
C GLN A 44 -3.98 -20.05 27.45
N SER A 45 -2.85 -20.45 28.05
CA SER A 45 -2.12 -19.61 29.00
C SER A 45 -1.62 -18.28 28.41
N LEU A 46 -1.43 -18.21 27.08
CA LEU A 46 -1.01 -17.00 26.36
C LEU A 46 -2.17 -16.02 26.11
N LEU A 47 -3.41 -16.49 26.22
CA LEU A 47 -4.57 -15.73 25.77
C LEU A 47 -5.14 -14.86 26.90
N PRO A 48 -5.31 -13.54 26.70
CA PRO A 48 -5.99 -12.66 27.66
C PRO A 48 -7.49 -12.99 27.75
N GLY A 49 -8.06 -13.63 26.74
CA GLY A 49 -9.44 -14.11 26.73
C GLY A 49 -9.94 -14.31 25.30
N TRP A 50 -10.87 -15.24 25.13
CA TRP A 50 -11.43 -15.58 23.81
C TRP A 50 -12.10 -14.41 23.08
N PRO A 51 -12.81 -13.47 23.74
CA PRO A 51 -13.42 -12.33 23.03
C PRO A 51 -12.39 -11.47 22.30
N LEU A 52 -11.27 -11.12 22.95
CA LEU A 52 -10.22 -10.32 22.33
C LEU A 52 -9.53 -11.08 21.19
N VAL A 53 -9.28 -12.37 21.37
CA VAL A 53 -8.64 -13.23 20.35
C VAL A 53 -9.53 -13.34 19.11
N LEU A 54 -10.82 -13.66 19.30
CA LEU A 54 -11.78 -13.76 18.20
C LEU A 54 -11.95 -12.44 17.47
N PHE A 55 -12.08 -11.33 18.21
CA PHE A 55 -12.18 -10.00 17.61
C PHE A 55 -10.91 -9.65 16.81
N THR A 56 -9.74 -9.96 17.35
CA THR A 56 -8.45 -9.76 16.66
C THR A 56 -8.39 -10.61 15.39
N ALA A 57 -8.84 -11.87 15.42
CA ALA A 57 -8.85 -12.74 14.25
C ALA A 57 -9.83 -12.25 13.16
N VAL A 58 -11.04 -11.83 13.53
CA VAL A 58 -12.01 -11.22 12.61
C VAL A 58 -11.42 -9.98 11.95
N LEU A 59 -10.74 -9.13 12.74
CA LEU A 59 -10.11 -7.90 12.26
C LEU A 59 -8.94 -8.17 11.33
N LEU A 60 -8.03 -9.09 11.67
CA LEU A 60 -6.90 -9.47 10.82
C LEU A 60 -7.36 -10.11 9.51
N GLY A 61 -8.35 -10.98 9.55
CA GLY A 61 -8.94 -11.57 8.35
C GLY A 61 -9.63 -10.51 7.47
N GLY A 62 -10.36 -9.58 8.09
CA GLY A 62 -11.01 -8.47 7.40
C GLY A 62 -10.02 -7.49 6.77
N LEU A 63 -8.90 -7.22 7.45
CA LEU A 63 -7.79 -6.46 6.88
C LEU A 63 -7.24 -7.14 5.63
N SER A 64 -7.07 -8.47 5.65
CA SER A 64 -6.56 -9.19 4.48
C SER A 64 -7.50 -9.09 3.27
N PHE A 65 -8.81 -9.17 3.52
CA PHE A 65 -9.86 -8.98 2.52
C PHE A 65 -9.86 -7.56 1.93
N LEU A 66 -9.72 -6.53 2.77
CA LEU A 66 -9.71 -5.13 2.33
C LEU A 66 -8.38 -4.73 1.67
N ASN A 67 -7.26 -5.18 2.24
CA ASN A 67 -5.90 -4.91 1.80
C ASN A 67 -4.90 -5.84 2.48
N THR A 68 -4.47 -6.88 1.76
CA THR A 68 -3.54 -7.92 2.23
C THR A 68 -2.20 -7.40 2.77
N TRP A 69 -1.80 -6.17 2.49
CA TRP A 69 -0.56 -5.60 3.02
C TRP A 69 -0.70 -5.14 4.47
N ASP A 70 -1.90 -4.73 4.88
CA ASP A 70 -2.15 -4.14 6.19
C ASP A 70 -2.13 -5.23 7.29
N VAL A 71 -2.47 -6.48 6.93
CA VAL A 71 -2.51 -7.60 7.89
C VAL A 71 -1.16 -7.86 8.55
N LEU A 72 -0.06 -7.83 7.77
CA LEU A 72 1.28 -8.08 8.30
C LEU A 72 1.73 -6.97 9.26
N ILE A 73 1.36 -5.74 8.94
CA ILE A 73 1.67 -4.56 9.74
C ILE A 73 0.95 -4.63 11.07
N TYR A 74 -0.35 -4.87 11.06
CA TYR A 74 -1.14 -4.86 12.29
C TYR A 74 -0.98 -6.13 13.13
N LEU A 75 -0.70 -7.28 12.49
CA LEU A 75 -0.22 -8.46 13.21
C LEU A 75 1.09 -8.14 13.94
N PHE A 76 2.06 -7.50 13.28
CA PHE A 76 3.30 -7.09 13.93
C PHE A 76 3.06 -6.16 15.13
N VAL A 77 2.20 -5.15 14.99
CA VAL A 77 1.90 -4.22 16.10
C VAL A 77 1.23 -4.94 17.28
N VAL A 78 0.30 -5.87 17.04
CA VAL A 78 -0.34 -6.68 18.09
C VAL A 78 0.68 -7.59 18.79
N LEU A 79 1.52 -8.30 18.03
CA LEU A 79 2.52 -9.21 18.58
C LEU A 79 3.58 -8.47 19.38
N MET A 80 4.04 -7.32 18.88
CA MET A 80 4.99 -6.49 19.60
C MET A 80 4.38 -5.82 20.82
N ALA A 81 3.09 -5.47 20.78
CA ALA A 81 2.36 -5.01 21.97
C ALA A 81 2.33 -6.09 23.05
N PHE A 82 2.04 -7.35 22.69
CA PHE A 82 2.13 -8.48 23.61
C PHE A 82 3.56 -8.68 24.15
N LEU A 83 4.56 -8.75 23.26
CA LEU A 83 5.96 -9.00 23.61
C LEU A 83 6.52 -7.92 24.54
N LEU A 84 6.34 -6.65 24.19
CA LEU A 84 6.80 -5.55 25.03
C LEU A 84 6.12 -5.58 26.40
N GLY A 85 4.84 -6.00 26.45
CA GLY A 85 4.05 -6.00 27.70
C GLY A 85 4.57 -7.06 28.67
N GLN A 86 4.87 -8.25 28.15
CA GLN A 86 5.53 -9.31 28.90
C GLN A 86 6.96 -8.92 29.29
N TRP A 87 7.76 -8.34 28.37
CA TRP A 87 9.10 -7.84 28.67
C TRP A 87 9.07 -6.80 29.80
N GLN A 88 8.12 -5.87 29.78
CA GLN A 88 7.98 -4.88 30.85
C GLN A 88 7.64 -5.51 32.21
N GLN A 89 6.92 -6.63 32.23
CA GLN A 89 6.51 -7.26 33.49
C GLN A 89 7.64 -8.05 34.14
N ARG A 90 8.27 -8.98 33.40
CA ARG A 90 9.19 -9.97 33.97
C ARG A 90 10.64 -9.82 33.52
N GLY A 91 10.95 -8.80 32.71
CA GLY A 91 12.25 -8.67 32.08
C GLY A 91 12.37 -9.51 30.80
N TRP A 92 13.53 -9.42 30.16
CA TRP A 92 13.78 -10.15 28.92
C TRP A 92 14.13 -11.61 29.24
N ASP A 93 13.43 -12.55 28.62
CA ASP A 93 13.81 -13.96 28.63
C ASP A 93 13.75 -14.57 27.23
N SER A 94 14.38 -15.74 27.07
CA SER A 94 14.40 -16.46 25.79
C SER A 94 13.06 -17.08 25.41
N ALA A 95 12.09 -17.15 26.33
CA ALA A 95 10.76 -17.71 26.10
C ALA A 95 9.80 -16.68 25.46
N LEU A 96 10.06 -15.38 25.57
CA LEU A 96 9.23 -14.33 24.95
C LEU A 96 9.06 -14.50 23.44
N LEU A 97 10.14 -14.84 22.73
CA LEU A 97 10.12 -15.04 21.28
C LEU A 97 9.24 -16.25 20.87
N PRO A 98 9.42 -17.47 21.40
CA PRO A 98 8.56 -18.59 21.05
C PRO A 98 7.11 -18.40 21.54
N GLN A 99 6.85 -17.73 22.67
CA GLN A 99 5.50 -17.35 23.09
C GLN A 99 4.82 -16.43 22.06
N THR A 100 5.54 -15.40 21.60
CA THR A 100 5.03 -14.45 20.61
C THR A 100 4.79 -15.14 19.26
N ALA A 101 5.66 -16.06 18.86
CA ALA A 101 5.49 -16.87 17.65
C ALA A 101 4.26 -17.80 17.76
N ALA A 102 4.07 -18.46 18.90
CA ALA A 102 2.88 -19.28 19.14
C ALA A 102 1.60 -18.44 19.06
N LEU A 103 1.60 -17.24 19.68
CA LEU A 103 0.48 -16.30 19.58
C LEU A 103 0.21 -15.89 18.13
N ALA A 104 1.25 -15.67 17.32
CA ALA A 104 1.07 -15.35 15.90
C ALA A 104 0.29 -16.45 15.17
N VAL A 105 0.64 -17.72 15.38
CA VAL A 105 -0.09 -18.86 14.79
C VAL A 105 -1.53 -18.90 15.28
N MET A 106 -1.76 -18.69 16.57
CA MET A 106 -3.11 -18.68 17.17
C MET A 106 -4.00 -17.55 16.65
N LEU A 107 -3.44 -16.44 16.18
CA LEU A 107 -4.20 -15.33 15.59
C LEU A 107 -4.38 -15.50 14.08
N VAL A 108 -3.34 -15.96 13.37
CA VAL A 108 -3.35 -16.10 11.91
C VAL A 108 -4.26 -17.24 11.47
N MET A 109 -4.22 -18.40 12.15
CA MET A 109 -5.01 -19.56 11.74
C MET A 109 -6.52 -19.28 11.74
N PRO A 110 -7.13 -18.76 12.81
CA PRO A 110 -8.55 -18.40 12.79
C PRO A 110 -8.86 -17.25 11.81
N ALA A 111 -7.96 -16.27 11.64
CA ALA A 111 -8.14 -15.18 10.68
C ALA A 111 -8.22 -15.70 9.23
N ILE A 112 -7.41 -16.70 8.87
CA ILE A 112 -7.47 -17.36 7.57
C ILE A 112 -8.75 -18.17 7.43
N LEU A 113 -9.10 -18.98 8.44
CA LEU A 113 -10.28 -19.85 8.40
C LEU A 113 -11.59 -19.05 8.24
N LEU A 114 -11.74 -17.94 8.97
CA LEU A 114 -12.92 -17.06 8.88
C LEU A 114 -13.12 -16.43 7.50
N TYR A 115 -12.03 -16.25 6.74
CA TYR A 115 -12.05 -15.63 5.40
C TYR A 115 -11.62 -16.62 4.31
N LEU A 116 -11.72 -17.93 4.58
CA LEU A 116 -11.33 -18.97 3.64
C LEU A 116 -11.99 -18.83 2.25
N PRO A 117 -13.29 -18.48 2.12
CA PRO A 117 -13.90 -18.26 0.81
C PRO A 117 -13.19 -17.19 -0.02
N PHE A 118 -12.68 -16.13 0.61
CA PHE A 118 -11.88 -15.12 -0.06
C PHE A 118 -10.52 -15.68 -0.50
N TYR A 119 -9.81 -16.38 0.39
CA TYR A 119 -8.48 -16.92 0.07
C TYR A 119 -8.50 -18.00 -1.02
N ILE A 120 -9.60 -18.75 -1.17
CA ILE A 120 -9.76 -19.74 -2.26
C ILE A 120 -9.76 -19.06 -3.63
N GLY A 121 -10.38 -17.88 -3.75
CA GLY A 121 -10.44 -17.10 -5.00
C GLY A 121 -9.36 -16.02 -5.12
N PHE A 122 -8.58 -15.77 -4.08
CA PHE A 122 -7.63 -14.66 -4.04
C PHE A 122 -6.46 -14.88 -4.99
N ARG A 123 -6.24 -13.89 -5.86
CA ARG A 123 -5.08 -13.82 -6.77
C ARG A 123 -4.20 -12.65 -6.34
N SER A 124 -2.96 -12.93 -5.95
CA SER A 124 -2.01 -11.88 -5.58
C SER A 124 -1.48 -11.17 -6.84
N GLN A 125 -1.45 -9.83 -6.80
CA GLN A 125 -0.72 -9.04 -7.80
C GLN A 125 0.80 -9.10 -7.60
N ALA A 126 1.26 -9.57 -6.44
CA ALA A 126 2.68 -9.77 -6.18
C ALA A 126 3.12 -11.10 -6.81
N GLY A 127 4.20 -11.08 -7.58
CA GLY A 127 4.72 -12.25 -8.29
C GLY A 127 6.18 -12.54 -7.97
N ALA A 128 6.61 -13.80 -8.11
CA ALA A 128 7.99 -14.23 -7.89
C ALA A 128 9.01 -13.37 -8.68
N PRO A 129 10.17 -13.01 -8.08
CA PRO A 129 10.68 -13.39 -6.76
C PRO A 129 10.05 -12.66 -5.55
N TYR A 130 8.88 -12.04 -5.69
CA TYR A 130 8.08 -11.30 -4.69
C TYR A 130 8.77 -10.08 -4.09
N LEU A 131 10.00 -10.21 -3.62
CA LEU A 131 10.84 -9.12 -3.13
C LEU A 131 11.96 -8.83 -4.12
N LEU A 132 12.15 -7.56 -4.43
CA LEU A 132 13.24 -7.05 -5.25
C LEU A 132 14.13 -6.11 -4.43
N PRO A 133 15.44 -6.09 -4.70
CA PRO A 133 16.36 -5.17 -4.07
C PRO A 133 16.14 -3.76 -4.62
N MET A 134 16.18 -2.78 -3.72
CA MET A 134 16.18 -1.37 -4.07
C MET A 134 17.62 -0.97 -4.45
N LEU A 135 17.96 -1.10 -5.73
CA LEU A 135 19.33 -0.86 -6.21
C LEU A 135 19.60 0.62 -6.49
N MET A 136 18.59 1.41 -6.89
CA MET A 136 18.77 2.84 -7.21
C MET A 136 17.60 3.72 -6.78
N ARG A 137 17.90 5.02 -6.57
CA ARG A 137 17.00 6.14 -6.19
C ARG A 137 16.60 6.22 -4.70
N PRO A 138 17.58 6.35 -3.77
CA PRO A 138 17.27 6.51 -2.35
C PRO A 138 16.33 7.69 -2.14
N THR A 139 15.45 7.59 -1.15
CA THR A 139 14.50 8.68 -0.87
C THR A 139 15.28 9.86 -0.35
N ARG A 140 15.18 11.00 -1.05
CA ARG A 140 15.86 12.23 -0.59
C ARG A 140 15.16 12.77 0.64
N LEU A 141 15.92 13.24 1.62
CA LEU A 141 15.37 13.75 2.87
C LEU A 141 14.30 14.84 2.67
N PRO A 142 14.45 15.83 1.76
CA PRO A 142 13.39 16.80 1.50
C PRO A 142 12.07 16.17 1.02
N GLN A 143 12.13 15.13 0.19
CA GLN A 143 10.94 14.41 -0.29
C GLN A 143 10.27 13.63 0.84
N PHE A 144 11.08 13.02 1.70
CA PHE A 144 10.58 12.34 2.89
C PHE A 144 9.88 13.30 3.85
N LEU A 145 10.49 14.48 4.08
CA LEU A 145 9.96 15.50 4.97
C LEU A 145 8.71 16.19 4.41
N ILE A 146 8.53 16.30 3.10
CA ILE A 146 7.25 16.77 2.51
C ILE A 146 6.07 15.92 3.02
N ILE A 147 6.28 14.62 3.22
CA ILE A 147 5.22 13.69 3.66
C ILE A 147 5.11 13.64 5.19
N PHE A 148 6.25 13.60 5.90
CA PHE A 148 6.29 13.26 7.32
C PHE A 148 6.77 14.37 8.26
N ALA A 149 7.14 15.56 7.77
CA ALA A 149 7.69 16.63 8.62
C ALA A 149 6.75 16.99 9.78
N MET A 150 5.44 17.09 9.50
CA MET A 150 4.45 17.49 10.50
C MET A 150 4.45 16.57 11.75
N PRO A 151 4.23 15.24 11.64
CA PRO A 151 4.32 14.38 12.82
C PRO A 151 5.77 14.17 13.32
N LEU A 152 6.76 14.10 12.43
CA LEU A 152 8.15 13.87 12.85
C LEU A 152 8.77 15.05 13.59
N TRP A 153 8.29 16.27 13.36
CA TRP A 153 8.67 17.45 14.13
C TRP A 153 8.47 17.21 15.62
N VAL A 154 7.24 16.84 16.00
CA VAL A 154 6.88 16.58 17.39
C VAL A 154 7.59 15.34 17.91
N ILE A 155 7.58 14.24 17.15
CA ILE A 155 8.22 12.98 17.56
C ILE A 155 9.70 13.21 17.87
N THR A 156 10.41 13.97 17.03
CA THR A 156 11.85 14.23 17.24
C THR A 156 12.07 15.06 18.50
N ILE A 157 11.32 16.15 18.69
CA ILE A 157 11.42 16.98 19.91
C ILE A 157 11.09 16.15 21.16
N TRP A 158 10.03 15.34 21.09
CA TRP A 158 9.60 14.50 22.19
C TRP A 158 10.65 13.45 22.56
N LEU A 159 11.18 12.72 21.57
CA LEU A 159 12.24 11.74 21.81
C LEU A 159 13.49 12.40 22.37
N VAL A 160 13.91 13.56 21.85
CA VAL A 160 15.06 14.29 22.41
C VAL A 160 14.82 14.68 23.86
N ALA A 161 13.66 15.27 24.19
CA ALA A 161 13.31 15.64 25.56
C ALA A 161 13.29 14.43 26.51
N LEU A 162 12.71 13.31 26.05
CA LEU A 162 12.70 12.05 26.79
C LEU A 162 14.12 11.54 27.03
N ARG A 163 14.99 11.58 26.01
CA ARG A 163 16.38 11.13 26.09
C ARG A 163 17.23 12.01 26.98
N VAL A 164 17.01 13.32 26.98
CA VAL A 164 17.63 14.27 27.93
C VAL A 164 17.22 13.92 29.36
N ARG A 165 15.93 13.68 29.63
CA ARG A 165 15.44 13.25 30.96
C ARG A 165 16.07 11.91 31.39
N GLN A 166 16.25 10.99 30.46
CA GLN A 166 16.93 9.71 30.68
C GLN A 166 18.46 9.82 30.70
N ARG A 167 19.03 11.03 30.63
CA ARG A 167 20.49 11.31 30.58
C ARG A 167 21.22 10.49 29.50
N PHE A 168 20.53 10.20 28.40
CA PHE A 168 21.01 9.35 27.32
C PHE A 168 21.48 7.94 27.77
N ALA A 169 20.94 7.41 28.87
CA ALA A 169 21.25 6.06 29.34
C ALA A 169 20.94 4.99 28.28
N ASN A 170 21.74 3.92 28.20
CA ASN A 170 21.55 2.81 27.25
C ASN A 170 21.57 3.23 25.75
N TRP A 171 22.24 4.33 25.39
CA TRP A 171 22.35 4.77 23.99
C TRP A 171 23.01 3.72 23.08
N ARG A 172 23.97 2.95 23.61
CA ARG A 172 24.69 1.90 22.87
C ARG A 172 23.73 0.85 22.33
N SER A 173 22.75 0.40 23.11
CA SER A 173 21.77 -0.59 22.68
C SER A 173 20.99 -0.10 21.47
N GLY A 174 20.56 1.16 21.46
CA GLY A 174 19.84 1.75 20.34
C GLY A 174 20.70 1.92 19.08
N VAL A 175 21.97 2.31 19.23
CA VAL A 175 22.90 2.42 18.09
C VAL A 175 23.20 1.04 17.50
N ILE A 176 23.50 0.06 18.35
CA ILE A 176 23.77 -1.33 17.91
C ILE A 176 22.56 -1.88 17.17
N THR A 177 21.34 -1.72 17.70
CA THR A 177 20.12 -2.18 17.02
C THR A 177 19.92 -1.51 15.66
N ALA A 178 20.05 -0.17 15.58
CA ALA A 178 19.84 0.55 14.33
C ALA A 178 20.89 0.20 13.27
N VAL A 179 22.17 0.14 13.64
CA VAL A 179 23.27 -0.23 12.75
C VAL A 179 23.13 -1.67 12.29
N SER A 180 22.87 -2.62 13.21
CA SER A 180 22.67 -4.04 12.87
C SER A 180 21.49 -4.22 11.92
N LEU A 181 20.39 -3.50 12.11
CA LEU A 181 19.25 -3.55 11.20
C LEU A 181 19.60 -3.02 9.80
N ILE A 182 20.28 -1.87 9.72
CA ILE A 182 20.67 -1.28 8.44
C ILE A 182 21.66 -2.19 7.70
N ILE A 183 22.65 -2.75 8.40
CA ILE A 183 23.58 -3.72 7.82
C ILE A 183 22.81 -4.97 7.36
N GLY A 184 21.90 -5.50 8.17
CA GLY A 184 21.07 -6.65 7.81
C GLY A 184 20.22 -6.39 6.55
N LEU A 185 19.58 -5.23 6.45
CA LEU A 185 18.81 -4.83 5.27
C LEU A 185 19.70 -4.61 4.03
N LEU A 186 20.90 -4.07 4.21
CA LEU A 186 21.89 -3.94 3.15
C LEU A 186 22.36 -5.30 2.64
N LEU A 187 22.66 -6.24 3.55
CA LEU A 187 23.03 -7.61 3.21
C LEU A 187 21.88 -8.34 2.51
N LEU A 188 20.64 -8.17 2.97
CA LEU A 188 19.46 -8.72 2.31
C LEU A 188 19.29 -8.16 0.89
N MET A 189 19.46 -6.85 0.72
CA MET A 189 19.40 -6.21 -0.60
C MET A 189 20.48 -6.76 -1.54
N VAL A 190 21.71 -6.93 -1.07
CA VAL A 190 22.81 -7.52 -1.84
C VAL A 190 22.51 -8.99 -2.18
N LEU A 191 22.02 -9.77 -1.23
CA LEU A 191 21.62 -11.16 -1.41
C LEU A 191 20.54 -11.30 -2.50
N LEU A 192 19.48 -10.48 -2.42
CA LEU A 192 18.42 -10.48 -3.44
C LEU A 192 18.94 -10.03 -4.80
N GLY A 193 19.84 -9.03 -4.84
CA GLY A 193 20.52 -8.61 -6.07
C GLY A 193 21.33 -9.75 -6.70
N TRP A 194 22.01 -10.55 -5.87
CA TRP A 194 22.78 -11.70 -6.33
C TRP A 194 21.89 -12.82 -6.87
N ILE A 195 20.79 -13.13 -6.18
CA ILE A 195 19.81 -14.12 -6.66
C ILE A 195 19.24 -13.72 -8.02
N ILE A 196 18.89 -12.43 -8.19
CA ILE A 196 18.38 -11.89 -9.45
C ILE A 196 19.45 -11.95 -10.55
N ALA A 197 20.68 -11.54 -10.25
CA ALA A 197 21.79 -11.60 -11.20
C ALA A 197 22.11 -13.04 -11.64
N ALA A 198 21.99 -14.02 -10.75
CA ALA A 198 22.28 -15.41 -11.06
C ALA A 198 21.22 -16.04 -11.98
N GLY A 199 19.94 -15.68 -11.84
CA GLY A 199 18.84 -16.27 -12.60
C GLY A 199 18.79 -15.81 -14.06
N GLU A 200 18.57 -16.72 -14.99
CA GLU A 200 18.50 -16.45 -16.44
C GLU A 200 17.46 -15.40 -16.81
N MET A 201 16.21 -15.59 -16.37
CA MET A 201 15.10 -14.68 -16.70
C MET A 201 15.19 -13.32 -15.98
N SER A 202 15.96 -13.24 -14.89
CA SER A 202 16.00 -12.07 -14.00
C SER A 202 17.29 -11.25 -14.15
N ALA A 203 18.36 -11.84 -14.68
CA ALA A 203 19.67 -11.19 -14.83
C ALA A 203 19.59 -9.91 -15.67
N GLY A 204 18.65 -9.83 -16.62
CA GLY A 204 18.41 -8.65 -17.45
C GLY A 204 18.19 -7.36 -16.66
N GLN A 205 17.64 -7.43 -15.44
CA GLN A 205 17.49 -6.26 -14.57
C GLN A 205 18.84 -5.68 -14.12
N ILE A 206 19.78 -6.56 -13.79
CA ILE A 206 21.12 -6.18 -13.34
C ILE A 206 21.98 -5.74 -14.51
N VAL A 207 21.87 -6.43 -15.65
CA VAL A 207 22.55 -6.04 -16.90
C VAL A 207 22.06 -4.67 -17.38
N GLY A 208 20.75 -4.45 -17.39
CA GLY A 208 20.15 -3.16 -17.75
C GLY A 208 20.65 -2.03 -16.84
N LEU A 209 20.65 -2.25 -15.52
CA LEU A 209 21.18 -1.28 -14.57
C LEU A 209 22.68 -1.02 -14.77
N ALA A 210 23.50 -2.04 -14.98
CA ALA A 210 24.92 -1.87 -15.23
C ALA A 210 25.17 -1.04 -16.50
N SER A 211 24.39 -1.28 -17.56
CA SER A 211 24.41 -0.50 -18.80
C SER A 211 24.04 0.98 -18.55
N GLU A 212 22.96 1.25 -17.79
CA GLU A 212 22.58 2.61 -17.40
C GLU A 212 23.67 3.34 -16.60
N LEU A 213 24.44 2.60 -15.80
CA LEU A 213 25.56 3.12 -15.01
C LEU A 213 26.87 3.22 -15.80
N GLY A 214 26.91 2.78 -17.05
CA GLY A 214 28.14 2.72 -17.86
C GLY A 214 29.15 1.67 -17.37
N ILE A 215 28.68 0.64 -16.67
CA ILE A 215 29.51 -0.44 -16.11
C ILE A 215 29.47 -1.63 -17.08
N GLY A 216 30.62 -1.94 -17.69
CA GLY A 216 30.77 -3.12 -18.54
C GLY A 216 30.76 -4.40 -17.72
N LEU A 217 29.86 -5.33 -18.05
CA LEU A 217 29.82 -6.67 -17.46
C LEU A 217 30.32 -7.71 -18.48
N PRO A 218 31.04 -8.76 -18.04
CA PRO A 218 31.36 -9.89 -18.92
C PRO A 218 30.08 -10.59 -19.38
N PRO A 219 30.10 -11.30 -20.53
CA PRO A 219 28.95 -12.07 -20.98
C PRO A 219 28.53 -13.09 -19.93
N ARG A 220 27.23 -13.22 -19.70
CA ARG A 220 26.68 -14.21 -18.79
C ARG A 220 26.85 -15.61 -19.40
N PRO A 221 27.37 -16.60 -18.67
CA PRO A 221 27.38 -17.98 -19.12
C PRO A 221 25.97 -18.50 -19.41
N ASP A 222 25.87 -19.41 -20.37
CA ASP A 222 24.61 -20.06 -20.70
C ASP A 222 24.12 -20.95 -19.54
N GLY A 223 22.80 -21.06 -19.41
CA GLY A 223 22.14 -21.91 -18.43
C GLY A 223 21.23 -21.16 -17.46
N PRO A 224 20.41 -21.91 -16.69
CA PRO A 224 19.34 -21.35 -15.88
C PRO A 224 19.85 -20.53 -14.70
N VAL A 225 21.01 -20.88 -14.15
CA VAL A 225 21.61 -20.22 -12.98
C VAL A 225 23.12 -20.08 -13.14
N ALA A 226 23.63 -18.87 -12.92
CA ALA A 226 25.05 -18.54 -13.01
C ALA A 226 25.52 -17.81 -11.73
N PHE A 227 25.68 -18.54 -10.62
CA PHE A 227 26.02 -17.95 -9.31
C PHE A 227 27.31 -17.13 -9.31
N GLY A 228 28.38 -17.65 -9.94
CA GLY A 228 29.68 -16.97 -10.01
C GLY A 228 29.60 -15.67 -10.82
N TRP A 229 28.93 -15.70 -11.97
CA TRP A 229 28.69 -14.49 -12.76
C TRP A 229 27.81 -13.48 -12.00
N GLY A 230 26.78 -13.98 -11.30
CA GLY A 230 25.92 -13.13 -10.47
C GLY A 230 26.69 -12.38 -9.39
N LEU A 231 27.67 -13.02 -8.74
CA LEU A 231 28.56 -12.34 -7.79
C LEU A 231 29.35 -11.24 -8.49
N THR A 232 29.99 -11.54 -9.62
CA THR A 232 30.75 -10.56 -10.41
C THR A 232 29.89 -9.35 -10.77
N ALA A 233 28.67 -9.57 -11.25
CA ALA A 233 27.75 -8.51 -11.63
C ALA A 233 27.34 -7.64 -10.44
N VAL A 234 26.99 -8.24 -9.30
CA VAL A 234 26.62 -7.49 -8.08
C VAL A 234 27.80 -6.71 -7.53
N PHE A 235 29.00 -7.31 -7.46
CA PHE A 235 30.19 -6.61 -6.99
C PHE A 235 30.57 -5.44 -7.91
N ALA A 236 30.35 -5.56 -9.22
CA ALA A 236 30.61 -4.48 -10.16
C ALA A 236 29.70 -3.27 -9.93
N ILE A 237 28.40 -3.48 -9.68
CA ILE A 237 27.44 -2.38 -9.46
C ILE A 237 27.42 -1.87 -8.02
N PHE A 238 27.84 -2.67 -7.04
CA PHE A 238 27.71 -2.36 -5.61
C PHE A 238 28.35 -1.03 -5.20
N PRO A 239 29.56 -0.64 -5.67
CA PRO A 239 30.13 0.67 -5.38
C PRO A 239 29.24 1.84 -5.82
N ALA A 240 28.58 1.74 -6.98
CA ALA A 240 27.67 2.77 -7.47
C ALA A 240 26.41 2.88 -6.60
N ILE A 241 25.86 1.74 -6.17
CA ILE A 241 24.71 1.68 -5.25
C ILE A 241 25.07 2.31 -3.91
N LEU A 242 26.22 1.92 -3.33
CA LEU A 242 26.69 2.47 -2.07
C LEU A 242 26.92 3.97 -2.17
N ARG A 243 27.57 4.43 -3.25
CA ARG A 243 27.76 5.86 -3.54
C ARG A 243 26.42 6.60 -3.61
N ALA A 244 25.41 6.04 -4.28
CA ALA A 244 24.09 6.67 -4.37
C ALA A 244 23.45 6.87 -2.97
N LYS A 245 23.55 5.86 -2.10
CA LYS A 245 23.06 5.94 -0.71
C LYS A 245 23.87 6.94 0.13
N LEU A 246 25.19 7.03 -0.07
CA LEU A 246 26.07 7.97 0.63
C LEU A 246 25.91 9.43 0.16
N ILE A 247 25.46 9.67 -1.08
CA ILE A 247 25.15 11.03 -1.57
C ILE A 247 23.86 11.55 -0.92
N TYR A 248 22.88 10.69 -0.65
CA TYR A 248 21.59 11.06 -0.05
C TYR A 248 21.31 10.31 1.27
N PRO A 249 22.16 10.42 2.30
CA PRO A 249 22.06 9.57 3.48
C PRO A 249 21.03 10.08 4.49
N GLY A 250 20.52 11.30 4.31
CA GLY A 250 19.72 12.03 5.30
C GLY A 250 18.47 11.27 5.79
N THR A 251 17.75 10.59 4.89
CA THR A 251 16.58 9.79 5.27
C THR A 251 16.98 8.60 6.13
N THR A 252 18.00 7.83 5.71
CA THR A 252 18.50 6.69 6.47
C THR A 252 19.04 7.12 7.84
N PHE A 253 19.77 8.22 7.92
CA PHE A 253 20.28 8.74 9.20
C PHE A 253 19.16 9.22 10.12
N LEU A 254 18.16 9.92 9.61
CA LEU A 254 16.99 10.33 10.40
C LEU A 254 16.28 9.10 10.99
N LEU A 255 15.99 8.10 10.15
CA LEU A 255 15.31 6.87 10.59
C LEU A 255 16.17 6.05 11.56
N ALA A 256 17.48 5.98 11.34
CA ALA A 256 18.41 5.35 12.27
C ALA A 256 18.42 6.06 13.63
N ALA A 257 18.47 7.39 13.65
CA ALA A 257 18.44 8.18 14.88
C ALA A 257 17.12 8.01 15.65
N LEU A 258 15.97 8.02 14.95
CA LEU A 258 14.67 7.73 15.55
C LEU A 258 14.64 6.34 16.19
N LEU A 259 15.08 5.31 15.45
CA LEU A 259 15.13 3.94 15.97
C LEU A 259 16.07 3.81 17.17
N THR A 260 17.25 4.45 17.12
CA THR A 260 18.18 4.50 18.25
C THR A 260 17.52 5.12 19.48
N MET A 261 16.87 6.28 19.35
CA MET A 261 16.21 6.94 20.48
C MET A 261 15.08 6.11 21.05
N VAL A 262 14.28 5.46 20.20
CA VAL A 262 13.18 4.58 20.63
C VAL A 262 13.70 3.36 21.40
N VAL A 263 14.64 2.61 20.82
CA VAL A 263 15.17 1.38 21.44
C VAL A 263 15.89 1.69 22.74
N SER A 264 16.72 2.74 22.77
CA SER A 264 17.37 3.17 24.01
C SER A 264 16.38 3.62 25.08
N SER A 265 15.24 4.20 24.68
CA SER A 265 14.17 4.55 25.61
C SER A 265 13.50 3.32 26.19
N TRP A 266 13.18 2.30 25.38
CA TRP A 266 12.66 1.02 25.88
C TRP A 266 13.59 0.37 26.90
N VAL A 267 14.86 0.18 26.53
CA VAL A 267 15.84 -0.46 27.43
C VAL A 267 15.98 0.32 28.74
N THR A 268 15.99 1.66 28.68
CA THR A 268 16.05 2.48 29.89
C THR A 268 14.80 2.33 30.75
N ILE A 269 13.61 2.40 30.16
CA ILE A 269 12.35 2.26 30.89
C ILE A 269 12.26 0.89 31.58
N PHE A 270 12.65 -0.18 30.89
CA PHE A 270 12.54 -1.53 31.42
C PHE A 270 13.63 -1.85 32.45
N ASN A 271 14.87 -1.37 32.27
CA ASN A 271 15.93 -1.54 33.26
C ASN A 271 15.64 -0.79 34.56
N THR A 272 15.13 0.45 34.48
CA THR A 272 14.76 1.23 35.68
C THR A 272 13.60 0.59 36.44
N LYS A 273 12.64 -0.02 35.73
CA LYS A 273 11.55 -0.75 36.37
C LYS A 273 12.06 -2.00 37.10
N ALA A 274 12.91 -2.81 36.46
CA ALA A 274 13.50 -3.99 37.09
C ALA A 274 14.23 -3.64 38.39
N GLN A 275 15.01 -2.55 38.39
CA GLN A 275 15.69 -2.04 39.58
C GLN A 275 14.71 -1.61 40.68
N ARG A 276 13.64 -0.89 40.34
CA ARG A 276 12.58 -0.54 41.31
C ARG A 276 11.86 -1.76 41.85
N ASP A 277 11.50 -2.72 41.01
CA ASP A 277 10.77 -3.92 41.46
C ASP A 277 11.65 -4.79 42.39
N GLU A 278 12.97 -4.77 42.23
CA GLU A 278 13.91 -5.34 43.21
C GLU A 278 13.93 -4.57 44.53
N GLU A 279 13.98 -3.23 44.50
CA GLU A 279 13.95 -2.38 45.70
C GLU A 279 12.59 -2.41 46.43
N THR A 280 11.47 -2.53 45.70
CA THR A 280 10.11 -2.49 46.27
C THR A 280 9.62 -3.87 46.73
N LYS A 281 10.37 -4.96 46.49
CA LYS A 281 10.08 -6.27 47.13
C LYS A 281 10.12 -6.20 48.67
N GLU A 282 10.67 -5.13 49.25
CA GLU A 282 10.68 -4.85 50.69
C GLU A 282 9.54 -3.91 51.19
N SER A 283 8.66 -3.38 50.33
CA SER A 283 7.60 -2.45 50.74
C SER A 283 6.27 -2.68 50.01
N THR A 284 5.18 -2.71 50.77
CA THR A 284 3.82 -3.06 50.32
C THR A 284 3.26 -2.09 49.26
N LYS A 285 2.76 -2.70 48.16
CA LYS A 285 2.40 -2.12 46.85
C LYS A 285 1.16 -1.22 46.84
N ASP A 286 1.30 -0.01 46.30
CA ASP A 286 0.23 0.65 45.53
C ASP A 286 0.30 0.20 44.06
N PRO A 287 -0.82 0.00 43.37
CA PRO A 287 -0.84 -0.40 41.96
C PRO A 287 -0.38 0.76 41.06
N ILE A 288 0.86 0.66 40.56
CA ILE A 288 1.39 1.60 39.56
C ILE A 288 0.54 1.51 38.29
N THR A 289 -0.13 2.60 37.92
CA THR A 289 -0.83 2.71 36.64
C THR A 289 0.14 2.51 35.49
N PRO A 290 -0.14 1.62 34.52
CA PRO A 290 0.85 1.29 33.50
C PRO A 290 1.10 2.47 32.56
N SER A 291 2.36 2.88 32.42
CA SER A 291 2.72 3.93 31.48
C SER A 291 2.37 3.54 30.03
N PRO A 292 1.72 4.43 29.24
CA PRO A 292 1.44 4.21 27.82
C PRO A 292 2.70 4.38 26.95
N LEU A 293 3.79 4.89 27.51
CA LEU A 293 4.99 5.30 26.77
C LEU A 293 5.60 4.19 25.90
N PRO A 294 5.80 2.94 26.38
CA PRO A 294 6.40 1.90 25.52
C PRO A 294 5.54 1.52 24.32
N PHE A 295 4.20 1.59 24.44
CA PHE A 295 3.29 1.36 23.33
C PHE A 295 3.35 2.49 22.30
N LEU A 296 3.44 3.76 22.73
CA LEU A 296 3.61 4.88 21.80
C LEU A 296 4.95 4.81 21.06
N LEU A 297 6.01 4.41 21.77
CA LEU A 297 7.32 4.12 21.18
C LEU A 297 7.24 2.98 20.15
N LEU A 298 6.37 1.98 20.34
CA LEU A 298 6.11 0.92 19.35
C LEU A 298 5.49 1.48 18.07
N LEU A 299 4.56 2.43 18.16
CA LEU A 299 3.99 3.08 16.98
C LEU A 299 5.08 3.83 16.19
N ILE A 300 5.97 4.56 16.87
CA ILE A 300 7.11 5.25 16.26
C ILE A 300 8.08 4.25 15.63
N ALA A 301 8.46 3.18 16.35
CA ALA A 301 9.33 2.13 15.83
C ALA A 301 8.74 1.51 14.56
N THR A 302 7.46 1.15 14.59
CA THR A 302 6.77 0.52 13.47
C THR A 302 6.72 1.46 12.26
N GLY A 303 6.34 2.73 12.44
CA GLY A 303 6.38 3.74 11.37
C GLY A 303 7.78 3.93 10.80
N THR A 304 8.81 3.89 11.65
CA THR A 304 10.23 3.98 11.25
C THR A 304 10.65 2.77 10.42
N LEU A 305 10.27 1.55 10.83
CA LEU A 305 10.57 0.32 10.09
C LEU A 305 9.86 0.28 8.73
N LEU A 306 8.58 0.69 8.69
CA LEU A 306 7.79 0.78 7.45
C LEU A 306 8.35 1.78 6.45
N THR A 307 8.99 2.85 6.93
CA THR A 307 9.63 3.85 6.06
C THR A 307 11.06 3.50 5.71
N LEU A 308 11.76 2.72 6.54
CA LEU A 308 13.13 2.26 6.32
C LEU A 308 13.20 1.07 5.35
N GLY A 309 12.31 0.09 5.47
CA GLY A 309 12.32 -1.12 4.63
C GLY A 309 12.35 -0.84 3.12
N PRO A 310 11.48 0.05 2.59
CA PRO A 310 11.46 0.45 1.18
C PRO A 310 12.75 1.08 0.66
N GLU A 311 13.67 1.51 1.53
CA GLU A 311 15.00 2.00 1.15
C GLU A 311 15.95 0.86 0.74
N PHE A 312 15.60 -0.40 1.01
CA PHE A 312 16.47 -1.56 0.72
C PHE A 312 15.76 -2.63 -0.10
N VAL A 313 14.48 -2.86 0.11
CA VAL A 313 13.71 -3.89 -0.59
C VAL A 313 12.30 -3.39 -0.90
N TYR A 314 11.68 -3.93 -1.96
CA TYR A 314 10.30 -3.63 -2.30
C TYR A 314 9.60 -4.85 -2.88
N LEU A 315 8.26 -4.88 -2.81
CA LEU A 315 7.49 -5.96 -3.41
C LEU A 315 7.37 -5.74 -4.92
N LYS A 316 7.59 -6.79 -5.70
CA LYS A 316 7.36 -6.81 -7.15
C LYS A 316 5.87 -6.90 -7.44
N ASP A 317 5.36 -5.87 -8.09
CA ASP A 317 4.01 -5.83 -8.67
C ASP A 317 4.07 -5.46 -10.15
N ASN A 318 2.90 -5.23 -10.76
CA ASN A 318 2.76 -4.90 -12.18
C ASN A 318 3.44 -3.59 -12.61
N PHE A 319 3.84 -2.72 -11.68
CA PHE A 319 4.54 -1.46 -12.00
C PHE A 319 6.06 -1.64 -12.06
N GLY A 320 6.61 -2.73 -11.49
CA GLY A 320 8.05 -3.03 -11.56
C GLY A 320 8.96 -2.08 -10.77
N TYR A 321 8.40 -1.18 -9.96
CA TYR A 321 9.13 -0.25 -9.09
C TYR A 321 8.49 -0.18 -7.71
N ARG A 322 9.19 0.38 -6.72
CA ARG A 322 8.76 0.44 -5.31
C ARG A 322 7.55 1.33 -5.01
N LEU A 323 6.84 1.86 -6.01
CA LEU A 323 5.79 2.87 -5.84
C LEU A 323 4.68 2.39 -4.90
N ASN A 324 4.09 1.22 -5.14
CA ASN A 324 3.04 0.71 -4.27
C ASN A 324 3.57 0.29 -2.89
N THR A 325 4.81 -0.22 -2.81
CA THR A 325 5.42 -0.52 -1.51
C THR A 325 5.53 0.75 -0.66
N ILE A 326 6.02 1.85 -1.24
CA ILE A 326 6.06 3.15 -0.58
C ILE A 326 4.66 3.59 -0.21
N PHE A 327 3.72 3.61 -1.16
CA PHE A 327 2.35 4.08 -0.94
C PHE A 327 1.68 3.34 0.22
N LYS A 328 1.66 1.99 0.17
CA LYS A 328 1.01 1.16 1.17
C LYS A 328 1.65 1.29 2.55
N PHE A 329 2.98 1.31 2.64
CA PHE A 329 3.67 1.44 3.92
C PHE A 329 3.59 2.86 4.49
N TYR A 330 3.69 3.88 3.64
CA TYR A 330 3.70 5.27 4.08
C TYR A 330 2.34 5.70 4.61
N TYR A 331 1.21 5.17 4.10
CA TYR A 331 -0.09 5.41 4.74
C TYR A 331 -0.13 4.93 6.19
N GLN A 332 0.33 3.70 6.43
CA GLN A 332 0.30 3.17 7.80
C GLN A 332 1.29 3.89 8.69
N ALA A 333 2.50 4.22 8.19
CA ALA A 333 3.46 5.04 8.92
C ALA A 333 2.89 6.43 9.27
N TRP A 334 2.13 7.05 8.36
CA TRP A 334 1.53 8.36 8.61
C TRP A 334 0.50 8.31 9.75
N VAL A 335 -0.36 7.28 9.77
CA VAL A 335 -1.31 7.05 10.87
C VAL A 335 -0.58 6.83 12.19
N LEU A 336 0.42 5.95 12.22
CA LEU A 336 1.20 5.62 13.41
C LEU A 336 1.95 6.83 13.97
N PHE A 337 2.64 7.57 13.10
CA PHE A 337 3.33 8.80 13.48
C PHE A 337 2.36 9.91 13.89
N GLY A 338 1.20 10.04 13.23
CA GLY A 338 0.18 11.02 13.58
C GLY A 338 -0.35 10.85 15.00
N ILE A 339 -0.71 9.62 15.37
CA ILE A 339 -1.16 9.30 16.74
C ILE A 339 -0.04 9.57 17.74
N ALA A 340 1.18 9.09 17.46
CA ALA A 340 2.31 9.28 18.35
C ALA A 340 2.67 10.77 18.54
N ALA A 341 2.57 11.58 17.48
CA ALA A 341 2.82 13.01 17.55
C ALA A 341 1.80 13.72 18.45
N LEU A 342 0.50 13.50 18.26
CA LEU A 342 -0.54 14.16 19.07
C LEU A 342 -0.42 13.81 20.55
N VAL A 343 -0.20 12.53 20.87
CA VAL A 343 0.03 12.11 22.26
C VAL A 343 1.37 12.62 22.79
N GLY A 344 2.38 12.73 21.93
CA GLY A 344 3.68 13.34 22.26
C GLY A 344 3.57 14.81 22.67
N ILE A 345 2.68 15.59 22.05
CA ILE A 345 2.37 16.96 22.48
C ILE A 345 1.81 16.94 23.91
N ASP A 346 0.77 16.14 24.17
CA ASP A 346 0.16 16.02 25.50
C ASP A 346 1.20 15.60 26.56
N TYR A 347 2.03 14.61 26.25
CA TYR A 347 3.11 14.18 27.15
C TYR A 347 4.11 15.29 27.44
N LEU A 348 4.54 16.04 26.42
CA LEU A 348 5.46 17.17 26.61
C LEU A 348 4.86 18.25 27.53
N TRP A 349 3.57 18.55 27.38
CA TRP A 349 2.89 19.52 28.25
C TRP A 349 2.72 19.02 29.68
N ARG A 350 2.49 17.72 29.90
CA ARG A 350 2.35 17.19 31.27
C ARG A 350 3.68 17.05 32.00
N GLU A 351 4.72 16.63 31.29
CA GLU A 351 5.97 16.18 31.93
C GLU A 351 7.12 17.20 31.86
N PHE A 352 7.03 18.23 31.00
CA PHE A 352 8.14 19.17 30.77
C PHE A 352 7.77 20.66 30.94
N VAL A 353 6.55 20.99 31.38
CA VAL A 353 6.15 22.39 31.60
C VAL A 353 6.94 23.08 32.73
N ASP A 354 7.33 22.35 33.76
CA ASP A 354 8.06 22.96 34.88
C ASP A 354 9.58 22.94 34.68
N ALA A 355 10.10 21.97 33.92
CA ALA A 355 11.54 21.79 33.71
C ALA A 355 12.08 22.51 32.46
N ALA A 356 11.28 22.63 31.38
CA ALA A 356 11.72 23.24 30.12
C ALA A 356 10.53 23.54 29.18
N ARG A 357 9.79 24.64 29.42
CA ARG A 357 8.63 25.06 28.59
C ARG A 357 8.90 25.20 27.09
N ILE A 358 10.17 25.31 26.69
CA ILE A 358 10.57 25.49 25.30
C ILE A 358 10.16 24.29 24.44
N ALA A 359 10.37 23.05 24.92
CA ALA A 359 10.07 21.84 24.15
C ALA A 359 8.57 21.68 23.80
N PRO A 360 7.61 21.72 24.77
CA PRO A 360 6.19 21.65 24.45
C PRO A 360 5.72 22.81 23.57
N VAL A 361 6.14 24.05 23.86
CA VAL A 361 5.75 25.23 23.07
C VAL A 361 6.24 25.11 21.62
N PHE A 362 7.50 24.75 21.41
CA PHE A 362 8.09 24.61 20.08
C PHE A 362 7.48 23.45 19.28
N ALA A 363 7.19 22.32 19.95
CA ALA A 363 6.47 21.21 19.34
C ALA A 363 5.06 21.62 18.89
N THR A 364 4.29 22.28 19.76
CA THR A 364 2.91 22.72 19.46
C THR A 364 2.87 23.78 18.36
N ILE A 365 3.71 24.81 18.42
CA ILE A 365 3.74 25.86 17.39
C ILE A 365 4.13 25.27 16.03
N GLY A 366 5.19 24.47 15.97
CA GLY A 366 5.62 23.89 14.70
C GLY A 366 4.59 22.93 14.11
N TYR A 367 3.94 22.11 14.94
CA TYR A 367 2.83 21.25 14.50
C TYR A 367 1.63 22.08 14.00
N GLY A 368 1.26 23.13 14.73
CA GLY A 368 0.15 24.02 14.35
C GLY A 368 0.39 24.74 13.03
N LEU A 369 1.60 25.29 12.82
CA LEU A 369 1.99 25.93 11.56
C LEU A 369 1.99 24.92 10.40
N ALA A 370 2.55 23.73 10.60
CA ALA A 370 2.55 22.67 9.60
C ALA A 370 1.12 22.19 9.28
N PHE A 371 0.24 22.11 10.28
CA PHE A 371 -1.16 21.77 10.08
C PHE A 371 -1.91 22.83 9.28
N VAL A 372 -1.73 24.12 9.60
CA VAL A 372 -2.33 25.23 8.84
C VAL A 372 -1.83 25.22 7.39
N ALA A 373 -0.53 24.98 7.17
CA ALA A 373 0.02 24.81 5.83
C ALA A 373 -0.59 23.60 5.10
N ALA A 374 -0.79 22.47 5.79
CA ALA A 374 -1.43 21.29 5.22
C ALA A 374 -2.91 21.54 4.86
N LEU A 375 -3.65 22.35 5.64
CA LEU A 375 -5.03 22.74 5.35
C LEU A 375 -5.17 23.60 4.08
N MET A 376 -4.08 24.19 3.58
CA MET A 376 -4.08 24.84 2.27
C MET A 376 -4.32 23.83 1.14
N PHE A 377 -3.83 22.59 1.27
CA PHE A 377 -3.97 21.56 0.24
C PHE A 377 -5.42 21.29 -0.15
N PRO A 378 -6.35 20.91 0.76
CA PRO A 378 -7.74 20.65 0.34
C PRO A 378 -8.39 21.88 -0.30
N TYR A 379 -8.11 23.10 0.18
CA TYR A 379 -8.61 24.33 -0.43
C TYR A 379 -8.12 24.49 -1.88
N TYR A 380 -6.80 24.47 -2.11
CA TYR A 380 -6.23 24.66 -3.45
C TYR A 380 -6.48 23.47 -4.38
N ALA A 381 -6.49 22.23 -3.87
CA ALA A 381 -6.77 21.05 -4.66
C ALA A 381 -8.21 21.05 -5.17
N VAL A 382 -9.19 21.30 -4.29
CA VAL A 382 -10.60 21.42 -4.68
C VAL A 382 -10.78 22.58 -5.65
N ARG A 383 -10.21 23.76 -5.34
CA ARG A 383 -10.29 24.92 -6.23
C ARG A 383 -9.67 24.65 -7.59
N SER A 384 -8.47 24.05 -7.64
CA SER A 384 -7.78 23.72 -8.88
C SER A 384 -8.59 22.77 -9.74
N ARG A 385 -9.11 21.68 -9.17
CA ARG A 385 -9.94 20.72 -9.90
C ARG A 385 -11.25 21.37 -10.37
N ALA A 386 -11.91 22.12 -9.48
CA ALA A 386 -13.14 22.82 -9.82
C ALA A 386 -12.95 23.83 -10.96
N ILE A 387 -11.81 24.52 -11.05
CA ILE A 387 -11.48 25.45 -12.15
C ILE A 387 -11.17 24.70 -13.45
N GLU A 388 -10.42 23.60 -13.36
CA GLU A 388 -10.02 22.78 -14.52
C GLU A 388 -11.24 22.21 -15.25
N TYR A 389 -12.24 21.73 -14.51
CA TYR A 389 -13.49 21.18 -15.09
C TYR A 389 -14.46 22.24 -15.64
N GLN A 390 -14.20 23.53 -15.44
CA GLN A 390 -14.99 24.61 -16.07
C GLN A 390 -14.53 24.89 -17.52
N GLY A 391 -13.48 24.21 -17.99
CA GLY A 391 -12.83 24.48 -19.26
C GLY A 391 -11.69 25.50 -19.14
N PRO A 392 -10.91 25.68 -20.23
CA PRO A 392 -9.75 26.57 -20.26
C PRO A 392 -10.09 27.98 -19.79
N VAL A 393 -9.14 28.65 -19.13
CA VAL A 393 -9.32 30.04 -18.67
C VAL A 393 -9.62 30.99 -19.83
N ALA A 394 -9.09 30.68 -21.02
CA ALA A 394 -9.30 31.46 -22.25
C ALA A 394 -10.54 31.04 -23.06
N ALA A 395 -11.33 30.06 -22.60
CA ALA A 395 -12.55 29.69 -23.30
C ALA A 395 -13.56 30.84 -23.22
N GLU A 396 -14.16 31.21 -24.36
CA GLU A 396 -15.17 32.29 -24.43
C GLU A 396 -16.35 32.04 -23.49
N ASN A 397 -16.70 30.77 -23.28
CA ASN A 397 -17.72 30.34 -22.35
C ASN A 397 -17.17 29.24 -21.45
N ARG A 398 -17.02 29.55 -20.16
CA ARG A 398 -16.64 28.58 -19.12
C ARG A 398 -17.89 28.02 -18.47
N LEU A 399 -17.90 26.72 -18.22
CA LEU A 399 -18.99 26.08 -17.52
C LEU A 399 -19.07 26.57 -16.07
N PRO A 400 -20.26 26.74 -15.49
CA PRO A 400 -20.38 26.93 -14.04
C PRO A 400 -19.96 25.66 -13.29
N PRO A 401 -19.47 25.77 -12.03
CA PRO A 401 -19.23 24.61 -11.19
C PRO A 401 -20.49 23.75 -11.06
N THR A 402 -20.36 22.43 -11.24
CA THR A 402 -21.49 21.50 -11.19
C THR A 402 -21.06 20.13 -10.66
N LEU A 403 -22.00 19.43 -10.01
CA LEU A 403 -21.84 18.03 -9.60
C LEU A 403 -22.32 17.05 -10.68
N ASN A 404 -22.88 17.56 -11.79
CA ASN A 404 -23.28 16.73 -12.91
C ASN A 404 -22.04 16.35 -13.75
N GLY A 405 -21.59 15.10 -13.61
CA GLY A 405 -20.42 14.58 -14.34
C GLY A 405 -20.58 14.57 -15.87
N LEU A 406 -21.81 14.65 -16.39
CA LEU A 406 -22.08 14.74 -17.82
C LEU A 406 -22.18 16.17 -18.36
N ALA A 407 -22.16 17.20 -17.50
CA ALA A 407 -22.34 18.58 -17.94
C ALA A 407 -21.27 19.04 -18.93
N GLN A 408 -20.03 18.58 -18.75
CA GLN A 408 -18.96 18.88 -19.70
C GLN A 408 -19.22 18.24 -21.06
N LEU A 409 -19.66 16.97 -21.07
CA LEU A 409 -19.99 16.26 -22.30
C LEU A 409 -21.17 16.94 -23.01
N GLN A 410 -22.25 17.26 -22.28
CA GLN A 410 -23.40 17.99 -22.81
C GLN A 410 -22.98 19.29 -23.49
N TYR A 411 -22.08 20.04 -22.88
CA TYR A 411 -21.67 21.34 -23.39
C TYR A 411 -20.72 21.27 -24.60
N PHE A 412 -19.69 20.43 -24.53
CA PHE A 412 -18.64 20.39 -25.56
C PHE A 412 -18.91 19.34 -26.65
N ASN A 413 -19.76 18.35 -26.40
CA ASN A 413 -20.11 17.29 -27.34
C ASN A 413 -21.57 16.85 -27.14
N GLN A 414 -22.49 17.75 -27.48
CA GLN A 414 -23.93 17.57 -27.31
C GLN A 414 -24.44 16.30 -28.04
N ASP A 415 -23.92 16.00 -29.23
CA ASP A 415 -24.29 14.81 -29.98
C ASP A 415 -23.95 13.50 -29.24
N GLU A 416 -22.76 13.40 -28.64
CA GLU A 416 -22.38 12.24 -27.84
C GLU A 416 -23.21 12.14 -26.55
N TYR A 417 -23.49 13.28 -25.92
CA TYR A 417 -24.40 13.34 -24.77
C TYR A 417 -25.79 12.80 -25.11
N ASP A 418 -26.39 13.27 -26.22
CA ASP A 418 -27.72 12.85 -26.64
C ASP A 418 -27.77 11.37 -27.00
N ALA A 419 -26.73 10.85 -27.64
CA ALA A 419 -26.59 9.43 -27.94
C ALA A 419 -26.51 8.55 -26.66
N ILE A 420 -25.73 8.98 -25.67
CA ILE A 420 -25.63 8.29 -24.37
C ILE A 420 -26.97 8.35 -23.63
N MET A 421 -27.64 9.50 -23.62
CA MET A 421 -28.95 9.65 -22.99
C MET A 421 -30.01 8.81 -23.70
N TRP A 422 -29.95 8.69 -25.03
CA TRP A 422 -30.81 7.80 -25.79
C TRP A 422 -30.61 6.34 -25.36
N LEU A 423 -29.36 5.85 -25.27
CA LEU A 423 -29.08 4.49 -24.78
C LEU A 423 -29.65 4.27 -23.38
N LYS A 424 -29.47 5.21 -22.45
CA LYS A 424 -30.00 5.09 -21.08
C LYS A 424 -31.52 4.97 -21.03
N ASN A 425 -32.21 5.64 -21.93
CA ASN A 425 -33.67 5.73 -21.92
C ASN A 425 -34.35 4.62 -22.74
N ASN A 426 -33.64 4.01 -23.70
CA ASN A 426 -34.23 3.09 -24.68
C ASN A 426 -33.65 1.67 -24.63
N ALA A 427 -32.48 1.45 -24.02
CA ALA A 427 -31.95 0.11 -23.83
C ALA A 427 -32.72 -0.62 -22.71
N GLU A 428 -33.31 -1.77 -23.03
CA GLU A 428 -34.02 -2.61 -22.05
C GLU A 428 -33.08 -3.69 -21.49
N GLY A 429 -33.08 -3.89 -20.17
CA GLY A 429 -32.22 -4.87 -19.51
C GLY A 429 -30.76 -4.39 -19.39
N ASN A 430 -29.80 -5.29 -19.66
CA ASN A 430 -28.36 -4.98 -19.62
C ASN A 430 -27.64 -5.41 -20.92
N PRO A 431 -28.07 -4.89 -22.09
CA PRO A 431 -27.46 -5.25 -23.37
C PRO A 431 -25.99 -4.83 -23.41
N VAL A 432 -25.16 -5.63 -24.07
CA VAL A 432 -23.76 -5.27 -24.28
C VAL A 432 -23.69 -4.21 -25.37
N VAL A 433 -23.12 -3.06 -25.03
CA VAL A 433 -22.78 -1.99 -25.97
C VAL A 433 -21.31 -2.12 -26.38
N LEU A 434 -21.07 -2.34 -27.67
CA LEU A 434 -19.75 -2.27 -28.25
C LEU A 434 -19.38 -0.80 -28.44
N GLU A 435 -18.25 -0.41 -27.85
CA GLU A 435 -17.61 0.90 -28.01
C GLU A 435 -16.09 0.69 -28.19
N ALA A 436 -15.37 1.74 -28.58
CA ALA A 436 -13.91 1.66 -28.71
C ALA A 436 -13.24 1.38 -27.36
N THR A 437 -12.20 0.54 -27.39
CA THR A 437 -11.32 0.25 -26.26
C THR A 437 -9.96 0.94 -26.43
N GLY A 438 -9.30 1.24 -25.31
CA GLY A 438 -7.97 1.85 -25.30
C GLY A 438 -7.38 1.98 -23.90
N GLY A 439 -6.31 2.78 -23.78
CA GLY A 439 -5.51 2.89 -22.55
C GLY A 439 -6.24 3.57 -21.39
N ALA A 440 -5.85 3.28 -20.14
CA ALA A 440 -6.41 3.93 -18.95
C ALA A 440 -6.18 5.45 -18.89
N TYR A 441 -7.03 6.12 -18.12
CA TYR A 441 -7.01 7.58 -17.93
C TYR A 441 -7.25 8.36 -19.25
N SER A 442 -8.05 7.78 -20.13
CA SER A 442 -8.46 8.35 -21.41
C SER A 442 -9.98 8.46 -21.49
N SER A 443 -10.49 8.88 -22.65
CA SER A 443 -11.93 8.91 -22.92
C SER A 443 -12.52 7.55 -23.35
N TYR A 444 -11.74 6.46 -23.44
CA TYR A 444 -12.29 5.14 -23.78
C TYR A 444 -13.17 4.57 -22.65
N GLY A 445 -14.15 3.72 -22.98
CA GLY A 445 -15.11 3.17 -21.99
C GLY A 445 -16.15 4.18 -21.50
N ARG A 446 -16.28 5.33 -22.18
CA ARG A 446 -17.19 6.42 -21.80
C ARG A 446 -18.67 6.03 -21.95
N VAL A 447 -19.04 5.21 -22.93
CA VAL A 447 -20.45 4.90 -23.19
C VAL A 447 -20.96 4.00 -22.07
N SER A 448 -20.27 2.90 -21.79
CA SER A 448 -20.58 2.00 -20.67
C SER A 448 -20.53 2.69 -19.30
N ALA A 449 -19.50 3.51 -19.04
CA ALA A 449 -19.38 4.23 -17.77
C ALA A 449 -20.53 5.20 -17.50
N ASN A 450 -21.09 5.83 -18.54
CA ASN A 450 -22.15 6.83 -18.38
C ASN A 450 -23.57 6.26 -18.53
N THR A 451 -23.73 5.13 -19.22
CA THR A 451 -25.01 4.43 -19.37
C THR A 451 -25.30 3.42 -18.26
N GLY A 452 -24.26 2.79 -17.71
CA GLY A 452 -24.38 1.62 -16.84
C GLY A 452 -24.49 0.30 -17.60
N LEU A 453 -24.50 0.34 -18.93
CA LEU A 453 -24.53 -0.85 -19.79
C LEU A 453 -23.16 -1.54 -19.82
N PRO A 454 -23.09 -2.87 -19.87
CA PRO A 454 -21.83 -3.58 -20.04
C PRO A 454 -21.23 -3.33 -21.42
N THR A 455 -19.89 -3.35 -21.52
CA THR A 455 -19.16 -3.35 -22.79
C THR A 455 -18.21 -4.55 -22.88
N LEU A 456 -17.72 -4.85 -24.08
CA LEU A 456 -16.75 -5.93 -24.31
C LEU A 456 -15.46 -5.71 -23.52
N LEU A 457 -14.90 -4.51 -23.61
CA LEU A 457 -13.66 -4.14 -22.94
C LEU A 457 -13.55 -2.63 -22.76
N GLY A 458 -13.57 -2.16 -21.52
CA GLY A 458 -13.23 -0.77 -21.17
C GLY A 458 -11.72 -0.54 -21.24
N TRP A 459 -11.07 -0.25 -20.11
CA TRP A 459 -9.60 -0.13 -20.06
C TRP A 459 -8.94 -1.49 -19.79
N ALA A 460 -8.31 -2.05 -20.82
CA ALA A 460 -7.69 -3.38 -20.77
C ALA A 460 -6.66 -3.52 -19.64
N ASN A 461 -5.80 -2.50 -19.45
CA ASN A 461 -4.77 -2.51 -18.40
C ASN A 461 -5.37 -2.58 -16.99
N HIS A 462 -6.53 -1.93 -16.74
CA HIS A 462 -7.21 -2.07 -15.45
C HIS A 462 -7.83 -3.47 -15.32
N GLN A 463 -8.43 -4.02 -16.37
CA GLN A 463 -8.94 -5.40 -16.31
C GLN A 463 -7.83 -6.41 -15.98
N TYR A 464 -6.64 -6.27 -16.54
CA TYR A 464 -5.47 -7.09 -16.17
C TYR A 464 -5.07 -6.92 -14.71
N GLN A 465 -5.11 -5.69 -14.16
CA GLN A 465 -4.82 -5.46 -12.75
C GLN A 465 -5.82 -6.15 -11.82
N TRP A 466 -7.11 -6.17 -12.17
CA TRP A 466 -8.16 -6.78 -11.34
C TRP A 466 -8.22 -8.30 -11.47
N ARG A 467 -7.99 -8.83 -12.67
CA ARG A 467 -8.20 -10.25 -12.98
C ARG A 467 -6.92 -11.10 -12.92
N GLY A 468 -5.76 -10.48 -13.12
CA GLY A 468 -4.46 -11.17 -13.17
C GLY A 468 -3.96 -11.37 -14.60
N SER A 469 -2.66 -11.68 -14.72
CA SER A 469 -1.99 -11.87 -16.01
C SER A 469 -2.29 -13.22 -16.68
N ASP A 470 -2.86 -14.17 -15.94
CA ASP A 470 -3.30 -15.49 -16.39
C ASP A 470 -4.71 -15.47 -17.01
N THR A 471 -5.38 -14.32 -17.00
CA THR A 471 -6.70 -14.10 -17.61
C THR A 471 -6.53 -13.64 -19.06
N PRO A 472 -6.75 -14.50 -20.07
CA PRO A 472 -6.56 -14.14 -21.47
C PRO A 472 -7.61 -13.15 -22.00
N GLU A 473 -8.76 -13.01 -21.34
CA GLU A 473 -9.93 -12.30 -21.87
C GLU A 473 -9.66 -10.86 -22.32
N PRO A 474 -8.97 -9.99 -21.55
CA PRO A 474 -8.67 -8.63 -22.03
C PRO A 474 -7.83 -8.65 -23.32
N GLY A 475 -6.87 -9.59 -23.42
CA GLY A 475 -6.00 -9.72 -24.59
C GLY A 475 -6.67 -10.39 -25.79
N MET A 476 -7.71 -11.20 -25.56
CA MET A 476 -8.52 -11.80 -26.62
C MET A 476 -9.58 -10.83 -27.15
N ARG A 477 -10.14 -9.97 -26.29
CA ARG A 477 -11.25 -9.07 -26.67
C ARG A 477 -10.78 -7.84 -27.44
N GLU A 478 -9.59 -7.32 -27.16
CA GLU A 478 -9.07 -6.16 -27.89
C GLU A 478 -8.94 -6.41 -29.41
N PRO A 479 -8.36 -7.53 -29.88
CA PRO A 479 -8.38 -7.88 -31.30
C PRO A 479 -9.78 -8.07 -31.88
N VAL A 480 -10.72 -8.62 -31.11
CA VAL A 480 -12.12 -8.81 -31.55
C VAL A 480 -12.81 -7.48 -31.80
N ILE A 481 -12.68 -6.52 -30.88
CA ILE A 481 -13.26 -5.17 -31.04
C ILE A 481 -12.69 -4.52 -32.30
N ARG A 482 -11.37 -4.59 -32.48
CA ARG A 482 -10.71 -4.09 -33.68
C ARG A 482 -11.27 -4.75 -34.94
N ASP A 483 -11.37 -6.08 -34.98
CA ASP A 483 -11.87 -6.81 -36.14
C ASP A 483 -13.31 -6.42 -36.51
N ILE A 484 -14.19 -6.25 -35.51
CA ILE A 484 -15.58 -5.81 -35.75
C ILE A 484 -15.59 -4.43 -36.41
N TYR A 485 -14.79 -3.48 -35.91
CA TYR A 485 -14.77 -2.10 -36.40
C TYR A 485 -13.97 -1.89 -37.71
N SER A 486 -12.85 -2.59 -37.90
CA SER A 486 -11.87 -2.30 -38.96
C SER A 486 -12.04 -3.16 -40.22
N ARG A 487 -12.74 -4.30 -40.16
CA ARG A 487 -12.96 -5.13 -41.35
C ARG A 487 -14.13 -4.59 -42.19
N PRO A 488 -13.97 -4.38 -43.50
CA PRO A 488 -15.03 -3.81 -44.34
C PRO A 488 -16.15 -4.82 -44.68
N PHE A 489 -15.89 -6.13 -44.53
CA PHE A 489 -16.84 -7.19 -44.88
C PHE A 489 -17.58 -7.71 -43.64
N TRP A 490 -18.83 -8.16 -43.83
CA TRP A 490 -19.68 -8.73 -42.76
C TRP A 490 -19.20 -10.09 -42.25
N GLU A 491 -18.32 -10.77 -43.00
CA GLU A 491 -17.80 -12.10 -42.67
C GLU A 491 -17.27 -12.17 -41.22
N ASN A 492 -17.78 -13.15 -40.45
CA ASN A 492 -17.52 -13.36 -39.02
C ASN A 492 -18.00 -12.24 -38.06
N THR A 493 -18.50 -11.11 -38.56
CA THR A 493 -18.97 -10.01 -37.69
C THR A 493 -20.19 -10.45 -36.87
N GLY A 494 -21.20 -11.03 -37.51
CA GLY A 494 -22.39 -11.54 -36.82
C GLY A 494 -22.08 -12.62 -35.77
N ASP A 495 -21.15 -13.54 -36.08
CA ASP A 495 -20.73 -14.59 -35.13
C ASP A 495 -20.04 -14.00 -33.89
N LEU A 496 -19.18 -12.98 -34.08
CA LEU A 496 -18.56 -12.27 -32.97
C LEU A 496 -19.60 -11.51 -32.14
N LEU A 497 -20.56 -10.81 -32.78
CA LEU A 497 -21.63 -10.12 -32.07
C LEU A 497 -22.47 -11.10 -31.24
N ASN A 498 -22.80 -12.28 -31.79
CA ASN A 498 -23.51 -13.34 -31.10
C ASN A 498 -22.69 -13.95 -29.94
N GLN A 499 -21.42 -14.26 -30.18
CA GLN A 499 -20.51 -14.86 -29.20
C GLN A 499 -20.39 -13.99 -27.94
N TYR A 500 -20.36 -12.67 -28.12
CA TYR A 500 -20.20 -11.71 -27.03
C TYR A 500 -21.49 -11.02 -26.61
N HIS A 501 -22.64 -11.45 -27.13
CA HIS A 501 -23.96 -10.90 -26.83
C HIS A 501 -24.06 -9.39 -27.03
N VAL A 502 -23.37 -8.86 -28.05
CA VAL A 502 -23.44 -7.44 -28.43
C VAL A 502 -24.80 -7.18 -29.04
N GLU A 503 -25.54 -6.23 -28.48
CA GLU A 503 -26.82 -5.78 -29.02
C GLU A 503 -26.71 -4.38 -29.63
N TYR A 504 -25.91 -3.50 -29.04
CA TYR A 504 -25.69 -2.16 -29.57
C TYR A 504 -24.26 -1.97 -30.02
N ILE A 505 -24.07 -1.37 -31.20
CA ILE A 505 -22.76 -0.98 -31.70
C ILE A 505 -22.74 0.54 -31.81
N TYR A 506 -21.92 1.17 -30.98
CA TYR A 506 -21.73 2.60 -30.97
C TYR A 506 -20.69 2.98 -32.03
N VAL A 507 -20.97 3.97 -32.87
CA VAL A 507 -20.02 4.53 -33.84
C VAL A 507 -20.00 6.05 -33.70
N GLY A 508 -18.92 6.58 -33.13
CA GLY A 508 -18.65 8.01 -33.07
C GLY A 508 -17.18 8.33 -33.39
N GLY A 509 -16.74 9.52 -32.97
CA GLY A 509 -15.40 10.02 -33.28
C GLY A 509 -14.26 9.15 -32.76
N LEU A 510 -14.37 8.57 -31.54
CA LEU A 510 -13.31 7.70 -31.00
C LEU A 510 -13.21 6.40 -31.79
N GLU A 511 -14.32 5.78 -32.14
CA GLU A 511 -14.36 4.54 -32.93
C GLU A 511 -13.73 4.77 -34.31
N ALA A 512 -14.11 5.87 -34.98
CA ALA A 512 -13.58 6.22 -36.29
C ALA A 512 -12.08 6.58 -36.26
N ASN A 513 -11.61 7.29 -35.22
CA ASN A 513 -10.20 7.65 -35.07
C ASN A 513 -9.31 6.47 -34.64
N THR A 514 -9.87 5.50 -33.92
CA THR A 514 -9.10 4.37 -33.38
C THR A 514 -8.98 3.24 -34.40
N TYR A 515 -10.04 2.98 -35.17
CA TYR A 515 -10.12 1.83 -36.07
C TYR A 515 -10.26 2.22 -37.55
N GLY A 516 -10.21 3.50 -37.88
CA GLY A 516 -10.34 4.01 -39.23
C GLY A 516 -9.14 4.80 -39.73
N ASP A 517 -9.12 5.04 -41.04
CA ASP A 517 -8.10 5.82 -41.73
C ASP A 517 -8.66 7.21 -42.05
N GLY A 518 -8.01 8.26 -41.54
CA GLY A 518 -8.46 9.64 -41.76
C GLY A 518 -9.86 9.96 -41.21
N GLY A 519 -10.29 9.26 -40.16
CA GLY A 519 -11.62 9.44 -39.55
C GLY A 519 -12.76 8.72 -40.28
N THR A 520 -12.46 7.92 -41.31
CA THR A 520 -13.44 7.06 -41.96
C THR A 520 -13.31 5.64 -41.42
N LEU A 521 -14.40 5.12 -40.83
CA LEU A 521 -14.44 3.77 -40.26
C LEU A 521 -14.73 2.73 -41.36
N PRO A 522 -13.80 1.80 -41.69
CA PRO A 522 -13.99 0.83 -42.77
C PRO A 522 -15.18 -0.08 -42.56
N GLY A 523 -15.47 -0.46 -41.32
CA GLY A 523 -16.62 -1.30 -40.96
C GLY A 523 -17.97 -0.58 -41.02
N LYS A 524 -18.02 0.75 -41.25
CA LYS A 524 -19.29 1.47 -41.22
C LYS A 524 -20.25 1.04 -42.33
N GLU A 525 -19.74 0.84 -43.54
CA GLU A 525 -20.60 0.48 -44.69
C GLU A 525 -21.29 -0.87 -44.49
N LYS A 526 -20.58 -1.89 -43.96
CA LYS A 526 -21.23 -3.17 -43.62
C LYS A 526 -22.26 -3.04 -42.52
N PHE A 527 -22.09 -2.11 -41.57
CA PHE A 527 -23.08 -1.85 -40.52
C PHE A 527 -24.34 -1.21 -41.13
N ASP A 528 -24.18 -0.21 -41.99
CA ASP A 528 -25.30 0.44 -42.69
C ASP A 528 -26.13 -0.55 -43.53
N GLN A 529 -25.50 -1.59 -44.08
CA GLN A 529 -26.16 -2.61 -44.91
C GLN A 529 -26.85 -3.72 -44.11
N GLN A 530 -26.31 -4.10 -42.95
CA GLN A 530 -26.70 -5.33 -42.25
C GLN A 530 -27.41 -5.10 -40.90
N LEU A 531 -27.31 -3.90 -40.33
CA LEU A 531 -27.82 -3.59 -39.00
C LEU A 531 -28.95 -2.55 -39.04
N GLU A 532 -29.82 -2.60 -38.03
CA GLU A 532 -30.83 -1.56 -37.82
C GLU A 532 -30.15 -0.31 -37.23
N VAL A 533 -30.41 0.87 -37.81
CA VAL A 533 -30.01 2.14 -37.21
C VAL A 533 -31.00 2.51 -36.11
N ALA A 534 -30.61 2.31 -34.86
CA ALA A 534 -31.47 2.54 -33.70
C ALA A 534 -31.47 4.02 -33.27
N TYR A 535 -30.35 4.71 -33.47
CA TYR A 535 -30.21 6.15 -33.24
C TYR A 535 -29.16 6.76 -34.16
N GLN A 536 -29.39 7.97 -34.62
CA GLN A 536 -28.42 8.72 -35.43
C GLN A 536 -28.55 10.23 -35.21
N ASN A 537 -27.42 10.91 -35.08
CA ASN A 537 -27.31 12.36 -35.15
C ASN A 537 -26.10 12.75 -36.03
N ASN A 538 -25.60 13.99 -35.93
CA ASN A 538 -24.59 14.50 -36.85
C ASN A 538 -23.22 13.81 -36.70
N SER A 539 -22.87 13.31 -35.51
CA SER A 539 -21.54 12.74 -35.25
C SER A 539 -21.55 11.32 -34.66
N VAL A 540 -22.72 10.80 -34.31
CA VAL A 540 -22.89 9.46 -33.71
C VAL A 540 -23.97 8.68 -34.44
N THR A 541 -23.68 7.42 -34.73
CA THR A 541 -24.66 6.41 -35.15
C THR A 541 -24.61 5.23 -34.20
N ILE A 542 -25.77 4.77 -33.74
CA ILE A 542 -25.91 3.57 -32.92
C ILE A 542 -26.69 2.54 -33.73
N TYR A 543 -26.04 1.42 -33.98
CA TYR A 543 -26.65 0.28 -34.65
C TYR A 543 -27.16 -0.73 -33.62
N ARG A 544 -28.21 -1.47 -33.97
CA ARG A 544 -28.75 -2.56 -33.17
C ARG A 544 -28.65 -3.89 -33.92
N TRP A 545 -28.14 -4.89 -33.22
CA TRP A 545 -28.04 -6.28 -33.66
C TRP A 545 -29.09 -7.13 -32.95
N PHE A 546 -29.83 -7.93 -33.71
CA PHE A 546 -30.77 -8.91 -33.16
C PHE A 546 -30.21 -10.31 -33.37
N PRO A 547 -29.87 -11.06 -32.30
CA PRO A 547 -29.42 -12.43 -32.44
C PRO A 547 -30.50 -13.28 -33.12
N GLY A 548 -30.19 -13.87 -34.28
CA GLY A 548 -31.06 -14.83 -34.96
C GLY A 548 -31.90 -14.31 -36.15
N LYS A 549 -31.49 -13.22 -36.80
CA LYS A 549 -31.87 -12.97 -38.20
C LYS A 549 -30.85 -13.58 -39.17
#